data_AF-A0A7S1F9P1-F1
#
_entry.id   AF-A0A7S1F9P1-F1
#
_cell.length_a   1.000
_cell.length_b   1.000
_cell.length_c   1.000
_cell.angle_alpha   90.00
_cell.angle_beta   90.00
_cell.angle_gamma   90.00
#
_symmetry.space_group_name_H-M   'P 1'
#
loop_
_entity.id
_entity.type
_entity.pdbx_description
1 polymer ?
#
loop_
_entity_poly.entity_id
_entity_poly.type
_entity_poly.pdbx_seq_one_letter_code
_entity_poly.pdbx_strand_id
1 'polypeptide(L)'
;RALPPLATEQRASSVAELAKAIIPAVTGSLYRLSLQDTCLTLDGCLKLSSCLAPEFQTVVQPWTSALAVATIENLPIKFRSEAVYGKADTAGVEERTVAAWCALLSDSDLFASAGVSEAVVTKVDWTHLASEAAQIIARGSVDE
;
A
#
# COMPACT_ATOMS: atom_id res chain seq x y z
N ARG A 1 15.61 -35.44 1.82
CA ARG A 1 14.31 -35.91 1.27
C ARG A 1 13.68 -34.68 0.60
N ALA A 2 13.74 -34.57 -0.73
CA ALA A 2 13.21 -33.40 -1.44
C ALA A 2 11.69 -33.52 -1.54
N LEU A 3 10.97 -32.43 -1.27
CA LEU A 3 9.52 -32.37 -1.46
C LEU A 3 9.20 -32.54 -2.96
N PRO A 4 8.16 -33.32 -3.33
CA PRO A 4 7.75 -33.43 -4.71
C PRO A 4 7.33 -32.06 -5.24
N PRO A 5 7.59 -31.74 -6.51
CA PRO A 5 7.16 -30.47 -7.09
C PRO A 5 5.63 -30.43 -7.07
N LEU A 6 5.07 -29.55 -6.23
CA LEU A 6 3.63 -29.27 -6.24
C LEU A 6 3.24 -28.77 -7.62
N ALA A 7 2.13 -29.27 -8.17
CA ALA A 7 1.52 -28.72 -9.37
C ALA A 7 1.25 -27.23 -9.18
N THR A 8 1.44 -26.44 -10.24
CA THR A 8 1.37 -24.96 -10.19
C THR A 8 0.06 -24.45 -9.58
N GLU A 9 -1.06 -25.11 -9.85
CA GLU A 9 -2.38 -24.81 -9.28
C GLU A 9 -2.43 -24.97 -7.76
N GLN A 10 -1.79 -26.00 -7.21
CA GLN A 10 -1.78 -26.24 -5.77
C GLN A 10 -0.91 -25.21 -5.03
N ARG A 11 0.13 -24.69 -5.69
CA ARG A 11 0.91 -23.56 -5.15
C ARG A 11 0.08 -22.28 -5.16
N ALA A 12 -0.62 -21.98 -6.25
CA ALA A 12 -1.48 -20.80 -6.36
C ALA A 12 -2.60 -20.82 -5.31
N SER A 13 -3.25 -21.98 -5.10
CA SER A 13 -4.25 -22.17 -4.05
C SER A 13 -3.67 -21.95 -2.64
N SER A 14 -2.48 -22.50 -2.37
CA SER A 14 -1.81 -22.33 -1.07
C SER A 14 -1.44 -20.87 -0.80
N VAL A 15 -0.97 -20.16 -1.84
CA VAL A 15 -0.66 -18.72 -1.76
C VAL A 15 -1.93 -17.91 -1.51
N ALA A 16 -3.04 -18.24 -2.17
CA ALA A 16 -4.32 -17.56 -1.98
C ALA A 16 -4.87 -17.74 -0.55
N GLU A 17 -4.81 -18.95 0.00
CA GLU A 17 -5.22 -19.21 1.39
C GLU A 17 -4.30 -18.52 2.40
N LEU A 18 -2.99 -18.48 2.13
CA LEU A 18 -2.05 -17.72 2.97
C LEU A 18 -2.36 -16.21 2.90
N ALA A 19 -2.60 -15.67 1.71
CA ALA A 19 -2.94 -14.26 1.49
C ALA A 19 -4.21 -13.86 2.25
N LYS A 20 -5.25 -14.69 2.15
CA LYS A 20 -6.52 -14.56 2.88
C LYS A 20 -6.33 -14.53 4.39
N ALA A 21 -5.35 -15.25 4.94
CA ALA A 21 -5.04 -15.22 6.37
C ALA A 21 -4.19 -14.00 6.77
N ILE A 22 -3.21 -13.62 5.95
CA ILE A 22 -2.25 -12.56 6.28
C ILE A 22 -2.86 -11.17 6.11
N ILE A 23 -3.53 -10.90 4.98
CA ILE A 23 -4.02 -9.55 4.65
C ILE A 23 -4.87 -8.95 5.78
N PRO A 24 -5.85 -9.67 6.38
CA PRO A 24 -6.64 -9.12 7.49
C PRO A 24 -5.82 -8.84 8.76
N ALA A 25 -4.83 -9.70 9.05
CA ALA A 25 -3.95 -9.52 10.21
C ALA A 25 -3.06 -8.28 10.05
N VAL A 26 -2.62 -8.01 8.83
CA VAL A 26 -1.84 -6.83 8.48
C VAL A 26 -2.69 -5.57 8.50
N THR A 27 -3.95 -5.62 8.07
CA THR A 27 -4.90 -4.50 8.20
C THR A 27 -5.00 -3.99 9.64
N GLY A 28 -5.06 -4.90 10.62
CA GLY A 28 -5.06 -4.54 12.04
C GLY A 28 -3.77 -3.86 12.54
N SER A 29 -2.68 -3.99 11.78
CA SER A 29 -1.35 -3.45 12.11
C SER A 29 -0.99 -2.17 11.34
N LEU A 30 -1.82 -1.71 10.39
CA LEU A 30 -1.55 -0.55 9.53
C LEU A 30 -1.11 0.70 10.30
N TYR A 31 -1.77 0.99 11.43
CA TYR A 31 -1.46 2.17 12.25
C TYR A 31 -0.13 2.09 13.00
N ARG A 32 0.49 0.91 13.06
CA ARG A 32 1.79 0.69 13.72
C ARG A 32 2.97 0.71 12.75
N LEU A 33 2.70 0.55 11.46
CA LEU A 33 3.71 0.60 10.42
C LEU A 33 4.17 2.04 10.19
N SER A 34 5.37 2.25 9.64
CA SER A 34 5.75 3.54 9.07
C SER A 34 4.99 3.82 7.76
N LEU A 35 5.02 5.04 7.25
CA LEU A 35 4.30 5.45 6.04
C LEU A 35 4.89 4.74 4.83
N GLN A 36 6.21 4.55 4.83
CA GLN A 36 6.92 3.74 3.86
C GLN A 36 6.50 2.27 3.94
N ASP A 37 6.50 1.67 5.14
CA ASP A 37 6.12 0.26 5.31
C ASP A 37 4.65 0.03 4.94
N THR A 38 3.79 1.01 5.19
CA THR A 38 2.38 0.98 4.78
C THR A 38 2.26 0.98 3.25
N CYS A 39 3.04 1.82 2.56
CA CYS A 39 3.09 1.86 1.10
C CYS A 39 3.53 0.51 0.53
N LEU A 40 4.64 -0.04 1.03
CA LEU A 40 5.20 -1.32 0.58
C LEU A 40 4.24 -2.48 0.84
N THR A 41 3.59 -2.47 1.99
CA THR A 41 2.60 -3.48 2.38
C THR A 41 1.39 -3.45 1.47
N LEU A 42 0.83 -2.26 1.20
CA LEU A 42 -0.30 -2.11 0.29
C LEU A 42 0.06 -2.55 -1.13
N ASP A 43 1.18 -2.05 -1.66
CA ASP A 43 1.70 -2.43 -2.98
C ASP A 43 1.87 -3.95 -3.12
N GLY A 44 2.51 -4.58 -2.12
CA GLY A 44 2.70 -6.03 -2.10
C GLY A 44 1.38 -6.81 -2.08
N CYS A 45 0.40 -6.38 -1.29
CA CYS A 45 -0.91 -7.03 -1.23
C CYS A 45 -1.71 -6.87 -2.52
N LEU A 46 -1.66 -5.70 -3.15
CA LEU A 46 -2.31 -5.44 -4.43
C LEU A 46 -1.68 -6.28 -5.54
N LYS A 47 -0.34 -6.30 -5.64
CA LYS A 47 0.40 -7.12 -6.60
C LYS A 47 0.12 -8.60 -6.42
N LEU A 48 0.13 -9.09 -5.18
CA LEU A 48 -0.22 -10.46 -4.86
C LEU A 48 -1.61 -10.82 -5.40
N SER A 49 -2.61 -9.98 -5.17
CA SER A 49 -3.97 -10.18 -5.68
C SER A 49 -4.01 -10.21 -7.22
N SER A 50 -3.32 -9.27 -7.87
CA SER A 50 -3.26 -9.16 -9.34
C SER A 50 -2.55 -10.33 -10.05
N CYS A 51 -1.61 -10.99 -9.36
CA CYS A 51 -0.83 -12.10 -9.92
C CYS A 51 -1.52 -13.47 -9.79
N LEU A 52 -2.63 -13.56 -9.06
CA LEU A 52 -3.37 -14.79 -8.88
C LEU A 52 -4.27 -15.06 -10.10
N ALA A 53 -4.48 -16.34 -10.41
CA ALA A 53 -5.48 -16.72 -11.40
C ALA A 53 -6.88 -16.26 -10.94
N PRO A 54 -7.81 -15.94 -11.86
CA PRO A 54 -9.11 -15.33 -11.53
C PRO A 54 -9.89 -16.07 -10.44
N GLU A 55 -9.86 -17.40 -10.45
CA GLU A 55 -10.53 -18.25 -9.46
C GLU A 55 -9.99 -18.04 -8.04
N PHE A 56 -8.69 -17.74 -7.88
CA PHE A 56 -8.05 -17.47 -6.59
C PHE A 56 -8.11 -15.99 -6.23
N GLN A 57 -8.13 -15.10 -7.23
CA GLN A 57 -8.29 -13.67 -7.03
C GLN A 57 -9.59 -13.37 -6.28
N THR A 58 -10.70 -14.01 -6.65
CA THR A 58 -12.00 -13.83 -5.96
C THR A 58 -11.97 -14.16 -4.47
N VAL A 59 -11.06 -15.04 -4.03
CA VAL A 59 -10.89 -15.42 -2.61
C VAL A 59 -10.17 -14.32 -1.82
N VAL A 60 -9.22 -13.65 -2.46
CA VAL A 60 -8.31 -12.68 -1.81
C VAL A 60 -8.83 -11.24 -1.95
N GLN A 61 -9.49 -10.93 -3.07
CA GLN A 61 -9.95 -9.60 -3.47
C GLN A 61 -10.76 -8.86 -2.39
N PRO A 62 -11.71 -9.47 -1.65
CA PRO A 62 -12.45 -8.74 -0.61
C PRO A 62 -11.54 -8.18 0.49
N TRP A 63 -10.50 -8.94 0.85
CA TRP A 63 -9.53 -8.54 1.88
C TRP A 63 -8.58 -7.47 1.37
N THR A 64 -8.09 -7.62 0.14
CA THR A 64 -7.21 -6.63 -0.50
C THR A 64 -7.94 -5.31 -0.72
N SER A 65 -9.20 -5.36 -1.16
CA SER A 65 -10.04 -4.19 -1.34
C SER A 65 -10.27 -3.46 -0.01
N ALA A 66 -10.62 -4.20 1.05
CA ALA A 66 -10.80 -3.61 2.38
C ALA A 66 -9.50 -2.98 2.93
N LEU A 67 -8.35 -3.65 2.75
CA LEU A 67 -7.03 -3.12 3.10
C LEU A 67 -6.74 -1.81 2.34
N ALA A 68 -6.96 -1.80 1.03
CA ALA A 68 -6.73 -0.64 0.18
C ALA A 68 -7.61 0.55 0.58
N VAL A 69 -8.92 0.33 0.74
CA VAL A 69 -9.86 1.35 1.20
C VAL A 69 -9.44 1.92 2.55
N ALA A 70 -9.19 1.06 3.54
CA ALA A 70 -8.78 1.49 4.86
C ALA A 70 -7.46 2.28 4.83
N THR A 71 -6.52 1.85 4.00
CA THR A 71 -5.22 2.54 3.87
C THR A 71 -5.39 3.92 3.24
N ILE A 72 -6.15 4.02 2.15
CA ILE A 72 -6.39 5.29 1.44
C ILE A 72 -7.15 6.28 2.33
N GLU A 73 -8.19 5.83 3.02
CA GLU A 73 -8.98 6.70 3.90
C GLU A 73 -8.17 7.24 5.09
N ASN A 74 -7.20 6.47 5.59
CA ASN A 74 -6.34 6.87 6.71
C ASN A 74 -5.04 7.55 6.28
N LEU A 75 -4.73 7.57 4.97
CA LEU A 75 -3.48 8.09 4.44
C LEU A 75 -3.20 9.54 4.89
N PRO A 76 -4.16 10.49 4.85
CA PRO A 76 -3.90 11.87 5.28
C PRO A 76 -3.57 11.99 6.78
N ILE A 77 -4.17 11.13 7.62
CA ILE A 77 -3.87 11.10 9.06
C ILE A 77 -2.45 10.57 9.26
N LYS A 78 -2.07 9.53 8.52
CA LYS A 78 -0.76 8.89 8.60
C LYS A 78 0.38 9.83 8.18
N PHE A 79 0.22 10.51 7.05
CA PHE A 79 1.15 11.56 6.60
C PHE A 79 1.37 12.62 7.68
N ARG A 80 0.29 13.21 8.22
CA ARG A 80 0.39 14.22 9.29
C ARG A 80 1.08 13.69 10.54
N SER A 81 0.78 12.46 10.94
CA SER A 81 1.38 11.87 12.14
C SER A 81 2.89 11.69 12.00
N GLU A 82 3.38 11.26 10.84
CA GLU A 82 4.83 11.09 10.61
C GLU A 82 5.55 12.40 10.31
N ALA A 83 4.88 13.37 9.67
CA ALA A 83 5.43 14.71 9.47
C ALA A 83 5.63 15.46 10.81
N VAL A 84 4.72 15.31 11.77
CA VAL A 84 4.77 16.01 13.08
C VAL A 84 5.56 15.24 14.15
N TYR A 85 5.43 13.91 14.18
CA TYR A 85 6.02 13.06 15.23
C TYR A 85 7.15 12.16 14.73
N GLY A 86 7.68 12.42 13.53
CA GLY A 86 8.91 11.77 13.06
C GLY A 86 10.05 11.90 14.07
N LYS A 87 10.96 10.91 14.10
CA LYS A 87 12.12 10.95 15.00
C LYS A 87 12.85 12.29 14.87
N ALA A 88 13.39 12.81 15.97
CA ALA A 88 13.99 14.15 16.04
C ALA A 88 15.11 14.42 15.01
N ASP A 89 15.76 13.38 14.47
CA ASP A 89 16.80 13.47 13.42
C ASP A 89 16.24 13.30 11.99
N THR A 90 14.95 13.03 11.83
CA THR A 90 14.22 12.81 10.57
C THR A 90 12.86 13.50 10.62
N ALA A 91 12.79 14.75 11.09
CA ALA A 91 11.53 15.49 11.11
C ALA A 91 11.08 15.77 9.67
N GLY A 92 10.07 15.04 9.20
CA GLY A 92 9.53 15.12 7.84
C GLY A 92 9.37 13.76 7.18
N VAL A 93 8.63 13.73 6.07
CA VAL A 93 8.49 12.55 5.22
C VAL A 93 9.59 12.58 4.16
N GLU A 94 10.29 11.46 3.97
CA GLU A 94 11.32 11.37 2.92
C GLU A 94 10.70 11.46 1.52
N GLU A 95 11.36 12.17 0.59
CA GLU A 95 10.89 12.35 -0.79
C GLU A 95 10.60 11.01 -1.49
N ARG A 96 11.46 10.01 -1.29
CA ARG A 96 11.26 8.66 -1.85
C ARG A 96 9.95 8.00 -1.41
N THR A 97 9.49 8.30 -0.19
CA THR A 97 8.24 7.78 0.36
C THR A 97 7.05 8.46 -0.30
N VAL A 98 7.13 9.79 -0.50
CA VAL A 98 6.11 10.54 -1.24
C VAL A 98 6.01 10.03 -2.68
N ALA A 99 7.15 9.89 -3.36
CA ALA A 99 7.21 9.39 -4.73
C ALA A 99 6.62 7.97 -4.86
N ALA A 100 6.90 7.08 -3.90
CA ALA A 100 6.32 5.74 -3.87
C ALA A 100 4.79 5.76 -3.71
N TRP A 101 4.26 6.62 -2.85
CA TRP A 101 2.81 6.80 -2.71
C TRP A 101 2.17 7.36 -3.97
N CYS A 102 2.78 8.37 -4.60
CA CYS A 102 2.29 8.92 -5.86
C CYS A 102 2.28 7.85 -6.97
N ALA A 103 3.38 7.09 -7.11
CA ALA A 103 3.46 6.01 -8.09
C ALA A 103 2.38 4.95 -7.85
N LEU A 104 2.23 4.49 -6.60
CA LEU A 104 1.21 3.51 -6.23
C LEU A 104 -0.20 4.00 -6.53
N LEU A 105 -0.55 5.20 -6.06
CA LEU A 105 -1.89 5.78 -6.23
C LEU A 105 -2.22 6.15 -7.69
N SER A 106 -1.20 6.30 -8.54
CA SER A 106 -1.38 6.50 -9.98
C SER A 106 -1.66 5.21 -10.76
N ASP A 107 -1.45 4.03 -10.14
CA ASP A 107 -1.66 2.73 -10.79
C ASP A 107 -3.12 2.27 -10.66
N SER A 108 -4.00 2.87 -11.48
CA SER A 108 -5.43 2.58 -11.48
C SER A 108 -5.76 1.11 -11.79
N ASP A 109 -4.96 0.46 -12.64
CA ASP A 109 -5.17 -0.92 -13.05
C ASP A 109 -4.93 -1.87 -11.88
N LEU A 110 -3.91 -1.59 -11.08
CA LEU A 110 -3.61 -2.36 -9.88
C LEU A 110 -4.76 -2.28 -8.86
N PHE A 111 -5.33 -1.10 -8.63
CA PHE A 111 -6.51 -0.94 -7.76
C PHE A 111 -7.77 -1.59 -8.33
N ALA A 112 -8.01 -1.46 -9.63
CA ALA A 112 -9.13 -2.10 -10.31
C ALA A 112 -9.07 -3.63 -10.20
N SER A 113 -7.88 -4.21 -10.37
CA SER A 113 -7.65 -5.66 -10.20
C SER A 113 -7.96 -6.13 -8.78
N ALA A 114 -7.76 -5.28 -7.77
CA ALA A 114 -8.11 -5.56 -6.38
C ALA A 114 -9.59 -5.28 -6.06
N GLY A 115 -10.41 -4.87 -7.03
CA GLY A 115 -11.83 -4.55 -6.81
C GLY A 115 -12.04 -3.25 -6.02
N VAL A 116 -11.10 -2.32 -6.11
CA VAL A 116 -11.20 -0.99 -5.48
C VAL A 116 -11.80 -0.02 -6.50
N SER A 117 -12.84 0.70 -6.09
CA SER A 117 -13.45 1.73 -6.92
C SER A 117 -12.50 2.92 -7.11
N GLU A 118 -12.41 3.44 -8.33
CA GLU A 118 -11.63 4.63 -8.67
C GLU A 118 -11.96 5.82 -7.76
N ALA A 119 -13.23 5.97 -7.37
CA ALA A 119 -13.68 7.02 -6.46
C ALA A 119 -12.99 7.01 -5.09
N VAL A 120 -12.52 5.83 -4.63
CA VAL A 120 -11.76 5.70 -3.38
C VAL A 120 -10.35 6.24 -3.56
N VAL A 121 -9.70 5.90 -4.67
CA VAL A 121 -8.33 6.36 -4.97
C VAL A 121 -8.29 7.88 -5.17
N THR A 122 -9.33 8.45 -5.77
CA THR A 122 -9.45 9.91 -5.99
C THR A 122 -9.92 10.68 -4.77
N LYS A 123 -10.34 10.02 -3.68
CA LYS A 123 -10.84 10.66 -2.45
C LYS A 123 -9.75 11.30 -1.59
N VAL A 124 -8.48 10.94 -1.82
CA VAL A 124 -7.36 11.54 -1.08
C VAL A 124 -7.34 13.04 -1.40
N ASP A 125 -7.41 13.88 -0.37
CA ASP A 125 -7.25 15.32 -0.54
C ASP A 125 -5.78 15.64 -0.87
N TRP A 126 -5.47 15.62 -2.16
CA TRP A 126 -4.15 15.84 -2.73
C TRP A 126 -3.59 17.23 -2.47
N THR A 127 -4.43 18.21 -2.09
CA THR A 127 -3.98 19.60 -1.90
C THR A 127 -2.99 19.74 -0.76
N HIS A 128 -3.15 18.95 0.32
CA HIS A 128 -2.21 18.94 1.44
C HIS A 128 -0.96 18.11 1.17
N LEU A 129 -1.11 16.96 0.52
CA LEU A 129 0.01 16.10 0.09
C LEU A 129 0.94 16.83 -0.89
N ALA A 130 0.36 17.61 -1.80
CA ALA A 130 1.10 18.48 -2.72
C ALA A 130 1.81 19.64 -2.02
N SER A 131 1.18 20.24 -0.99
CA SER A 131 1.81 21.30 -0.18
C SER A 131 3.01 20.78 0.61
N GLU A 132 2.93 19.58 1.20
CA GLU A 132 4.06 18.95 1.90
C GLU A 132 5.14 18.46 0.94
N ALA A 133 4.78 17.86 -0.21
CA ALA A 133 5.72 17.51 -1.26
C ALA A 133 6.47 18.76 -1.77
N ALA A 134 5.77 19.88 -1.96
CA ALA A 134 6.38 21.15 -2.35
C ALA A 134 7.33 21.69 -1.26
N GLN A 135 7.01 21.54 0.02
CA GLN A 135 7.89 21.93 1.12
C GLN A 135 9.14 21.03 1.21
N ILE A 136 9.04 19.74 0.91
CA ILE A 136 10.16 18.80 0.88
C ILE A 136 11.10 19.14 -0.29
N ILE A 137 10.55 19.34 -1.50
CA ILE A 137 11.31 19.76 -2.68
C ILE A 137 12.02 21.10 -2.41
N ALA A 138 11.32 22.07 -1.81
CA ALA A 138 11.87 23.38 -1.50
C ALA A 138 12.94 23.36 -0.40
N ARG A 139 13.00 22.33 0.45
CA ARG A 139 14.07 22.13 1.44
C ARG A 139 15.27 21.39 0.87
N GLY A 140 15.05 20.43 -0.05
CA GLY A 140 16.13 19.70 -0.74
C GLY A 140 16.95 20.58 -1.70
N SER A 141 16.39 21.69 -2.17
CA SER A 141 17.07 22.65 -3.05
C SER A 141 17.93 23.70 -2.32
N VAL A 142 18.07 23.62 -0.99
CA VAL A 142 18.83 24.60 -0.18
C VAL A 142 20.23 24.07 0.17
N ASP A 143 20.51 22.78 -0.11
CA ASP A 143 21.79 22.12 0.18
C ASP A 143 22.67 21.88 -1.08
N GLU A 144 22.43 22.60 -2.19
CA GLU A 144 23.40 22.78 -3.30
C GLU A 144 23.88 24.24 -3.39
#